data_AF-A0A066TMQ9-F1
#
_entry.id   AF-A0A066TMQ9-F1
#
_cell.length_a   1.000
_cell.length_b   1.000
_cell.length_c   1.000
_cell.angle_alpha   90.00
_cell.angle_beta   90.00
_cell.angle_gamma   90.00
#
_symmetry.space_group_name_H-M   'P 1'
#
loop_
_entity.id
_entity.type
_entity.pdbx_description
1 polymer ?
#
loop_
_entity_poly.entity_id
_entity_poly.type
_entity_poly.pdbx_seq_one_letter_code
_entity_poly.pdbx_strand_id
1 'polypeptide(L)'
;MTGTSCRSVHSALYISWYRCVLDGLTHAVTDDEFLRGIRLQEGRYHSLCGHEVLIHSCLAPADRSCPTCRELVNASARVAVRRR
;
A
#
# COMPACT_ATOMS: atom_id res chain seq x y z
N MET A 1 23.83 27.39 10.21
CA MET A 1 23.84 25.94 9.90
C MET A 1 22.68 25.66 8.96
N THR A 2 22.90 25.78 7.65
CA THR A 2 21.88 25.54 6.62
C THR A 2 21.72 24.04 6.42
N GLY A 3 20.58 23.50 6.85
CA GLY A 3 20.25 22.08 6.70
C GLY A 3 20.14 21.71 5.22
N THR A 4 20.95 20.76 4.80
CA THR A 4 20.90 20.17 3.47
C THR A 4 19.56 19.45 3.32
N SER A 5 18.66 20.00 2.48
CA SER A 5 17.44 19.33 2.05
C SER A 5 17.80 18.05 1.30
N CYS A 6 17.78 16.91 1.98
CA CYS A 6 17.86 15.61 1.34
C CYS A 6 16.54 15.38 0.58
N ARG A 7 16.54 15.69 -0.73
CA ARG A 7 15.43 15.28 -1.60
C ARG A 7 15.46 13.76 -1.66
N SER A 8 14.49 13.13 -1.01
CA SER A 8 14.26 11.69 -1.12
C SER A 8 13.97 11.35 -2.59
N VAL A 9 14.91 10.67 -3.24
CA VAL A 9 14.81 10.20 -4.63
C VAL A 9 14.03 8.88 -4.70
N HIS A 10 13.11 8.66 -3.76
CA HIS A 10 12.32 7.43 -3.75
C HIS A 10 11.19 7.55 -4.77
N SER A 11 11.51 7.19 -6.02
CA SER A 11 10.55 6.95 -7.10
C SER A 11 9.84 5.60 -6.98
N ALA A 12 10.12 4.85 -5.91
CA ALA A 12 9.52 3.55 -5.63
C ALA A 12 8.23 3.71 -4.83
N LEU A 13 7.17 3.03 -5.27
CA LEU A 13 5.94 2.85 -4.49
C LEU A 13 6.22 1.87 -3.35
N TYR A 14 6.21 2.37 -2.12
CA TYR A 14 6.23 1.53 -0.93
C TYR A 14 4.81 1.05 -0.61
N ILE A 15 4.67 -0.27 -0.53
CA ILE A 15 3.38 -0.93 -0.33
C ILE A 15 3.47 -1.96 0.79
N SER A 16 2.42 -2.03 1.60
CA SER A 16 2.18 -3.11 2.54
C SER A 16 0.89 -3.84 2.16
N TRP A 17 0.85 -5.14 2.43
CA TRP A 17 -0.29 -5.98 2.08
C TRP A 17 -1.09 -6.33 3.33
N TYR A 18 -2.37 -6.00 3.34
CA TYR A 18 -3.25 -6.21 4.49
C TYR A 18 -4.50 -6.98 4.08
N ARG A 19 -4.84 -8.01 4.84
CA ARG A 19 -6.10 -8.74 4.68
C ARG A 19 -7.26 -7.87 5.18
N CYS A 20 -8.30 -7.72 4.37
CA CYS A 20 -9.50 -6.97 4.75
C CYS A 20 -10.50 -7.91 5.45
N VAL A 21 -11.09 -7.47 6.56
CA VAL A 21 -12.17 -8.22 7.25
C VAL A 21 -13.46 -8.29 6.41
N LEU A 22 -13.67 -7.35 5.48
CA LEU A 22 -14.92 -7.23 4.73
C LEU A 22 -15.04 -8.23 3.60
N ASP A 23 -13.96 -8.47 2.84
CA ASP A 23 -13.95 -9.34 1.67
C ASP A 23 -12.99 -10.54 1.79
N GLY A 24 -12.19 -10.59 2.86
CA GLY A 24 -11.21 -11.64 3.11
C GLY A 24 -10.01 -11.63 2.17
N LEU A 25 -9.89 -10.66 1.26
CA LEU A 25 -8.77 -10.53 0.32
C LEU A 25 -7.64 -9.71 0.93
N THR A 26 -6.42 -10.02 0.51
CA THR A 26 -5.23 -9.23 0.88
C THR A 26 -5.00 -8.12 -0.14
N HIS A 27 -5.16 -6.87 0.30
CA HIS A 27 -5.07 -5.67 -0.52
C HIS A 27 -3.74 -4.94 -0.33
N ALA A 28 -3.22 -4.32 -1.39
CA ALA A 28 -2.00 -3.51 -1.32
C ALA A 28 -2.35 -2.07 -0.94
N VAL A 29 -1.79 -1.56 0.15
CA VAL A 29 -1.95 -0.19 0.65
C VAL A 29 -0.61 0.53 0.54
N THR A 30 -0.61 1.74 0.01
CA THR A 30 0.61 2.57 -0.08
C THR A 30 0.99 3.11 1.30
N ASP A 31 2.26 3.40 1.51
CA ASP A 31 2.72 4.04 2.74
C ASP A 31 1.98 5.37 3.02
N ASP A 32 1.74 6.17 1.98
CA ASP A 32 0.99 7.44 2.08
C ASP A 32 -0.46 7.24 2.57
N GLU A 33 -1.19 6.26 2.03
CA GLU A 33 -2.56 5.96 2.46
C GLU A 33 -2.58 5.33 3.85
N PHE A 34 -1.58 4.51 4.19
CA PHE A 34 -1.42 3.99 5.54
C PHE A 34 -1.21 5.11 6.57
N LEU A 35 -0.29 6.03 6.30
CA LEU A 35 -0.03 7.21 7.13
C LEU A 35 -1.24 8.14 7.21
N ARG A 36 -2.00 8.28 6.11
CA ARG A 36 -3.26 9.01 6.11
C ARG A 36 -4.27 8.38 7.07
N GLY A 37 -4.49 7.07 7.00
CA GLY A 37 -5.41 6.37 7.91
C GLY A 37 -5.00 6.46 9.39
N ILE A 38 -3.69 6.41 9.68
CA ILE A 38 -3.17 6.66 11.04
C ILE A 38 -3.52 8.07 11.51
N ARG A 39 -3.29 9.10 10.69
CA ARG A 39 -3.57 10.50 11.04
C ARG A 39 -5.05 10.76 11.31
N LEU A 40 -5.94 10.10 10.55
CA LEU A 40 -7.39 10.21 10.74
C LEU A 40 -7.89 9.39 11.93
N GLN A 41 -7.10 8.45 12.45
CA GLN A 41 -7.46 7.56 13.56
C GLN A 41 -8.72 6.71 13.31
N GLU A 42 -9.04 6.45 12.05
CA GLU A 42 -10.27 5.75 11.64
C GLU A 42 -10.09 4.24 11.53
N GLY A 43 -8.84 3.74 11.51
CA GLY A 43 -8.53 2.32 11.29
C GLY A 43 -8.92 1.81 9.90
N ARG A 44 -9.08 2.73 8.94
CA ARG A 44 -9.47 2.49 7.55
C ARG A 44 -8.41 3.02 6.61
N TYR A 45 -8.17 2.30 5.52
CA TYR A 45 -7.11 2.61 4.56
C TYR A 45 -7.58 2.32 3.15
N HIS A 46 -7.22 3.16 2.17
CA HIS A 46 -7.53 2.83 0.78
C HIS A 46 -6.42 2.00 0.17
N SER A 47 -6.81 0.91 -0.49
CA SER A 47 -5.90 0.10 -1.28
C SER A 47 -5.66 0.69 -2.67
N LEU A 48 -4.69 0.13 -3.40
CA LEU A 48 -4.41 0.49 -4.78
C LEU A 48 -5.61 0.30 -5.73
N CYS A 49 -6.48 -0.69 -5.47
CA CYS A 49 -7.69 -0.87 -6.26
C CYS A 49 -8.85 0.05 -5.83
N GLY A 50 -8.64 0.92 -4.85
CA GLY A 50 -9.65 1.83 -4.30
C GLY A 50 -10.56 1.19 -3.24
N HIS A 51 -10.32 -0.06 -2.85
CA HIS A 51 -11.10 -0.72 -1.81
C HIS A 51 -10.72 -0.16 -0.43
N GLU A 52 -11.72 0.12 0.42
CA GLU A 52 -11.52 0.46 1.83
C GLU A 52 -11.14 -0.81 2.60
N VAL A 53 -9.93 -0.81 3.15
CA VAL A 53 -9.36 -1.90 3.92
C VAL A 53 -9.59 -1.64 5.41
N LEU A 54 -10.38 -2.51 6.03
CA LEU A 54 -10.39 -2.70 7.48
C LEU A 54 -9.46 -3.88 7.81
N ILE A 55 -8.33 -3.58 8.42
CA ILE A 55 -7.25 -4.56 8.63
C ILE A 55 -7.74 -5.69 9.55
N HIS A 56 -7.71 -6.91 9.04
CA HIS A 56 -7.88 -8.14 9.81
C HIS A 56 -6.64 -8.38 10.68
N SER A 57 -6.75 -9.20 11.73
CA SER A 57 -5.61 -9.65 12.55
C SER A 57 -4.37 -9.98 11.69
N CYS A 58 -3.27 -9.27 11.92
CA CYS A 58 -2.00 -9.50 11.24
C CYS A 58 -1.34 -10.84 11.61
N LEU A 59 -1.89 -11.54 12.60
CA LEU A 59 -1.46 -12.90 12.98
C LEU A 59 -2.22 -13.98 12.21
N ALA A 60 -3.31 -13.63 11.52
CA ALA A 60 -3.99 -14.55 10.65
C ALA A 60 -3.10 -14.87 9.43
N PRO A 61 -3.12 -16.11 8.93
CA PRO A 61 -2.32 -16.49 7.77
C PRO A 61 -2.69 -15.61 6.56
N ALA A 62 -1.67 -15.32 5.75
CA ALA A 62 -1.84 -14.56 4.53
C ALA A 62 -2.67 -15.37 3.53
N ASP A 63 -3.86 -14.86 3.21
CA ASP A 63 -4.77 -15.45 2.25
C ASP A 63 -4.56 -14.86 0.83
N ARG A 64 -5.46 -15.18 -0.09
CA ARG A 64 -5.45 -14.74 -1.48
C ARG A 64 -5.33 -13.22 -1.62
N SER A 65 -4.33 -12.78 -2.41
CA SER A 65 -4.18 -11.38 -2.79
C SER A 65 -5.32 -10.93 -3.72
N CYS A 66 -5.77 -9.68 -3.56
CA CYS A 66 -6.68 -9.04 -4.50
C CYS A 66 -6.05 -9.02 -5.92
N PRO A 67 -6.74 -9.54 -6.95
CA PRO A 67 -6.18 -9.64 -8.30
C PRO A 67 -5.88 -8.26 -8.90
N THR A 68 -6.77 -7.28 -8.71
CA THR A 68 -6.58 -5.90 -9.20
C THR A 68 -5.38 -5.22 -8.54
N CYS A 69 -5.22 -5.34 -7.22
CA CYS A 69 -4.04 -4.82 -6.53
C CYS A 69 -2.75 -5.45 -7.09
N ARG A 70 -2.76 -6.77 -7.33
CA ARG A 70 -1.61 -7.49 -7.86
C ARG A 70 -1.26 -7.08 -9.28
N GLU A 71 -2.23 -6.84 -10.13
CA GLU A 71 -2.03 -6.29 -11.48
C GLU A 71 -1.41 -4.90 -11.45
N LEU A 72 -1.91 -4.00 -10.60
CA LEU A 72 -1.40 -2.64 -10.46
C LEU A 72 0.05 -2.61 -9.95
N VAL A 73 0.38 -3.44 -8.95
CA VAL A 73 1.76 -3.57 -8.46
C VAL A 73 2.70 -4.07 -9.56
N ASN A 74 2.29 -5.08 -10.33
CA ASN A 74 3.06 -5.59 -11.45
C ASN A 74 3.26 -4.54 -12.56
N ALA A 75 2.23 -3.74 -12.86
CA ALA A 75 2.32 -2.66 -13.83
C ALA A 75 3.31 -1.57 -13.36
N SER A 76 3.23 -1.16 -12.10
CA SER A 76 4.16 -0.17 -11.51
C SER A 76 5.60 -0.66 -11.52
N ALA A 77 5.84 -1.94 -11.22
CA ALA A 77 7.18 -2.52 -11.30
C ALA A 77 7.75 -2.46 -12.72
N ARG A 78 6.94 -2.75 -13.75
CA ARG A 78 7.36 -2.65 -15.16
C ARG A 78 7.68 -1.22 -15.58
N VAL A 79 6.91 -0.24 -15.11
CA VAL A 79 7.18 1.18 -15.35
C VAL A 79 8.50 1.61 -14.71
N ALA A 80 8.77 1.15 -13.48
CA ALA A 80 10.01 1.45 -12.79
C ALA A 80 11.25 0.88 -13.51
N VAL A 81 11.15 -0.32 -14.09
CA VAL A 81 12.23 -0.92 -14.90
C VAL A 81 12.50 -0.11 -16.16
N ARG A 82 11.46 0.34 -16.88
CA ARG A 82 11.61 1.12 -18.13
C ARG A 82 12.25 2.50 -17.92
N ARG A 83 12.21 3.03 -16.70
CA ARG A 83 12.77 4.35 -16.33
C ARG A 83 14.21 4.27 -15.82
N ARG A 84 14.78 3.07 -15.70
CA ARG A 84 16.18 2.83 -15.35
C ARG A 84 17.00 2.62 -16.61
#